data_AF-A0A946N9H0-F1
#
_entry.id   AF-A0A946N9H0-F1
#
_cell.length_a   1.000
_cell.length_b   1.000
_cell.length_c   1.000
_cell.angle_alpha   90.00
_cell.angle_beta   90.00
_cell.angle_gamma   90.00
#
_symmetry.space_group_name_H-M   'P 1'
#
loop_
_entity.id
_entity.type
_entity.pdbx_description
1 polymer ?
#
loop_
_entity_poly.entity_id
_entity_poly.type
_entity_poly.pdbx_seq_one_letter_code
_entity_poly.pdbx_strand_id
1 'polypeptide(L)'
;KGEKHFRIKSFYGDNEKQIISEFNDLLNSEFNKNQHQLCAHNGKEFDFPFIARRTLINSLKLPKLLDIAGKKPWEVSHLDTMELWRFGDYKHYTSIKLLAALFGIPTPKDDIDGSQVASVYYKEKDLERIKIYCQKDTLTVAQLLLRYKGEELIKEENIEFA
;
A
#
# COMPACT_ATOMS: atom_id res chain seq x y z
N LYS A 1 -6.16 -24.44 10.92
CA LYS A 1 -5.84 -23.04 10.56
C LYS A 1 -5.16 -23.09 9.21
N GLY A 2 -5.74 -22.51 8.16
CA GLY A 2 -5.13 -22.50 6.82
C GLY A 2 -3.86 -21.66 6.79
N GLU A 3 -2.95 -21.97 5.86
CA GLU A 3 -1.77 -21.15 5.62
C GLU A 3 -2.18 -19.76 5.10
N LYS A 4 -1.40 -18.73 5.45
CA LYS A 4 -1.64 -17.37 4.97
C LYS A 4 -1.07 -17.22 3.59
N HIS A 5 -1.89 -16.72 2.66
CA HIS A 5 -1.48 -16.37 1.32
C HIS A 5 -1.48 -14.85 1.14
N PHE A 6 -0.57 -14.35 0.30
CA PHE A 6 -0.48 -12.94 -0.04
C PHE A 6 -0.48 -12.79 -1.55
N ARG A 7 -1.54 -12.17 -2.07
CA ARG A 7 -1.68 -11.90 -3.50
C ARG A 7 -1.35 -10.44 -3.80
N ILE A 8 -0.43 -10.23 -4.72
CA ILE A 8 0.02 -8.92 -5.18
C ILE A 8 -0.52 -8.71 -6.58
N LYS A 9 -1.28 -7.64 -6.78
CA LYS A 9 -1.72 -7.16 -8.09
C LYS A 9 -1.22 -5.74 -8.30
N SER A 10 -0.63 -5.46 -9.45
CA SER A 10 -0.08 -4.14 -9.78
C SER A 10 -0.85 -3.48 -10.91
N PHE A 11 -1.22 -2.22 -10.72
CA PHE A 11 -1.77 -1.35 -11.76
C PHE A 11 -0.70 -0.30 -12.10
N TYR A 12 -0.19 -0.32 -13.32
CA TYR A 12 0.92 0.53 -13.75
C TYR A 12 0.88 0.73 -15.27
N GLY A 13 1.50 1.82 -15.74
CA GLY A 13 1.43 2.27 -17.13
C GLY A 13 1.55 3.78 -17.22
N ASP A 14 1.37 4.33 -18.42
CA ASP A 14 1.45 5.78 -18.65
C ASP A 14 0.09 6.49 -18.56
N ASN A 15 -1.01 5.74 -18.66
CA ASN A 15 -2.36 6.29 -18.60
C ASN A 15 -2.90 6.29 -17.17
N GLU A 16 -2.70 7.40 -16.46
CA GLU A 16 -3.15 7.56 -15.07
C GLU A 16 -4.66 7.26 -14.91
N LYS A 17 -5.51 7.75 -15.83
CA LYS A 17 -6.96 7.55 -15.74
C LYS A 17 -7.32 6.07 -15.78
N GLN A 18 -6.66 5.31 -16.64
CA GLN A 18 -6.87 3.87 -16.74
C GLN A 18 -6.44 3.17 -15.45
N ILE A 19 -5.24 3.45 -14.95
CA ILE A 19 -4.69 2.86 -13.73
C ILE A 19 -5.63 3.09 -12.53
N ILE A 20 -6.09 4.33 -12.36
CA ILE A 20 -7.00 4.68 -11.26
C ILE A 20 -8.37 4.03 -11.44
N SER A 21 -8.89 3.97 -12.68
CA SER A 21 -10.17 3.29 -12.96
C SER A 21 -10.12 1.82 -12.57
N GLU A 22 -9.09 1.09 -13.03
CA GLU A 22 -8.93 -0.33 -12.75
C GLU A 22 -8.74 -0.62 -11.24
N PHE A 23 -8.01 0.25 -10.54
CA PHE A 23 -7.88 0.18 -9.08
C PHE A 23 -9.23 0.41 -8.38
N ASN A 24 -10.00 1.42 -8.80
CA ASN A 24 -11.31 1.71 -8.23
C ASN A 24 -12.31 0.58 -8.50
N ASP A 25 -12.24 -0.05 -9.67
CA ASP A 25 -13.06 -1.21 -10.01
C ASP A 25 -12.75 -2.39 -9.10
N LEU A 26 -11.48 -2.68 -8.83
CA LEU A 26 -11.07 -3.70 -7.85
C LEU A 26 -11.64 -3.41 -6.46
N LEU A 27 -11.55 -2.16 -5.98
CA LEU A 27 -12.06 -1.79 -4.66
C LEU A 27 -13.59 -1.97 -4.56
N ASN A 28 -14.32 -1.64 -5.62
CA ASN A 28 -15.79 -1.72 -5.62
C ASN A 28 -16.32 -3.15 -5.88
N SER A 29 -15.56 -3.99 -6.58
CA SER A 29 -15.96 -5.38 -6.91
C SER A 29 -15.55 -6.38 -5.84
N GLU A 30 -14.25 -6.43 -5.51
CA GLU A 30 -13.67 -7.46 -4.65
C GLU A 30 -13.59 -7.01 -3.19
N PHE A 31 -13.34 -5.71 -2.95
CA PHE A 31 -13.10 -5.17 -1.60
C PHE A 31 -14.28 -4.40 -1.00
N ASN A 32 -15.52 -4.75 -1.35
CA ASN A 32 -16.72 -4.00 -0.97
C ASN A 32 -17.44 -4.45 0.33
N LYS A 33 -16.92 -5.47 1.01
CA LYS A 33 -17.50 -6.00 2.26
C LYS A 33 -16.89 -5.33 3.49
N ASN A 34 -17.65 -5.23 4.57
CA ASN A 34 -17.22 -4.57 5.83
C ASN A 34 -15.97 -5.19 6.49
N GLN A 35 -15.64 -6.44 6.16
CA GLN A 35 -14.43 -7.10 6.66
C GLN A 35 -13.15 -6.66 5.94
N HIS A 36 -13.27 -6.02 4.78
CA HIS A 36 -12.13 -5.56 3.99
C HIS A 36 -11.67 -4.19 4.49
N GLN A 37 -10.37 -4.05 4.69
CA GLN A 37 -9.74 -2.82 5.15
C GLN A 37 -8.62 -2.45 4.18
N LEU A 38 -8.44 -1.15 3.93
CA LEU A 38 -7.23 -0.66 3.27
C LEU A 38 -6.13 -0.57 4.30
N CYS A 39 -4.96 -1.12 3.99
CA CYS A 39 -3.79 -1.02 4.85
C CYS A 39 -2.62 -0.40 4.10
N ALA A 40 -1.91 0.52 4.76
CA ALA A 40 -0.75 1.21 4.22
C ALA A 40 0.22 1.59 5.35
N HIS A 41 1.34 2.20 4.99
CA HIS A 41 2.25 2.86 5.92
C HIS A 41 2.26 4.35 5.63
N ASN A 42 1.74 5.17 6.56
CA ASN A 42 1.43 6.58 6.32
C ASN A 42 0.39 6.85 5.21
N GLY A 43 -0.48 5.87 4.93
CA GLY A 43 -1.49 6.00 3.90
C GLY A 43 -2.60 6.99 4.25
N LYS A 44 -2.88 7.21 5.53
CA LYS A 44 -3.90 8.17 5.95
C LYS A 44 -3.50 9.62 5.68
N GLU A 45 -2.20 9.93 5.73
CA GLU A 45 -1.69 11.28 5.46
C GLU A 45 -1.26 11.45 4.00
N PHE A 46 -1.01 10.35 3.26
CA PHE A 46 -0.52 10.42 1.88
C PHE A 46 -1.36 9.59 0.89
N ASP A 47 -1.21 8.26 0.87
CA ASP A 47 -1.74 7.39 -0.20
C ASP A 47 -3.24 7.55 -0.44
N PHE A 48 -4.07 7.42 0.60
CA PHE A 48 -5.52 7.44 0.45
C PHE A 48 -6.03 8.83 0.03
N PRO A 49 -5.61 9.95 0.66
CA PRO A 49 -5.97 11.29 0.18
C PRO A 49 -5.48 11.57 -1.24
N PHE A 50 -4.27 11.12 -1.60
CA PHE A 50 -3.70 11.34 -2.92
C PHE A 50 -4.54 10.62 -3.99
N ILE A 51 -4.77 9.31 -3.84
CA ILE A 51 -5.56 8.51 -4.78
C ILE A 51 -7.00 9.05 -4.89
N ALA A 52 -7.62 9.44 -3.78
CA ALA A 52 -8.96 10.03 -3.79
C ALA A 52 -9.03 11.33 -4.60
N ARG A 53 -8.06 12.23 -4.43
CA ARG A 53 -7.98 13.47 -5.23
C ARG A 53 -7.71 13.19 -6.70
N ARG A 54 -6.77 12.29 -7.02
CA ARG A 54 -6.46 11.92 -8.42
C ARG A 54 -7.64 11.24 -9.12
N THR A 55 -8.44 10.46 -8.38
CA THR A 55 -9.72 9.91 -8.85
C THR A 55 -10.67 11.02 -9.30
N LEU A 56 -10.89 12.03 -8.45
CA LEU A 56 -11.77 13.14 -8.77
C LEU A 56 -11.25 13.99 -9.95
N ILE A 57 -9.94 14.27 -9.99
CA ILE A 57 -9.30 15.01 -11.08
C ILE A 57 -9.50 14.30 -12.42
N ASN A 58 -9.43 12.97 -12.44
CA ASN A 58 -9.68 12.17 -13.64
C ASN A 58 -11.17 11.98 -13.97
N SER A 59 -12.07 12.69 -13.26
CA SER A 59 -13.53 12.61 -13.42
C SER A 59 -14.08 11.19 -13.22
N LEU A 60 -13.47 10.44 -12.30
CA LEU A 60 -13.90 9.10 -11.93
C LEU A 60 -14.69 9.13 -10.61
N LYS A 61 -15.58 8.15 -10.43
CA LYS A 61 -16.35 8.01 -9.18
C LYS A 61 -15.45 7.50 -8.06
N LEU A 62 -15.47 8.17 -6.92
CA LEU A 62 -14.73 7.76 -5.73
C LEU A 62 -15.28 6.42 -5.20
N PRO A 63 -14.42 5.41 -4.94
CA PRO A 63 -14.87 4.14 -4.36
C PRO A 63 -15.26 4.34 -2.89
N LYS A 64 -16.22 3.53 -2.41
CA LYS A 64 -16.78 3.65 -1.04
C LYS A 64 -15.73 3.58 0.07
N LEU A 65 -14.64 2.85 -0.16
CA LEU A 65 -13.52 2.72 0.77
C LEU A 65 -12.69 4.00 0.88
N LEU A 66 -12.61 4.83 -0.17
CA LEU A 66 -11.89 6.11 -0.15
C LEU A 66 -12.81 7.29 0.17
N ASP A 67 -14.13 7.12 0.03
CA ASP A 67 -15.11 8.13 0.41
C ASP A 67 -15.33 8.15 1.93
N ILE A 68 -14.54 8.99 2.62
CA ILE A 68 -14.51 9.09 4.09
C ILE A 68 -15.08 10.40 4.63
N ALA A 69 -15.52 11.32 3.76
CA ALA A 69 -16.03 12.62 4.20
C ALA A 69 -17.27 12.44 5.10
N GLY A 70 -17.26 13.09 6.27
CA GLY A 70 -18.36 13.02 7.24
C GLY A 70 -18.43 11.71 8.03
N LYS A 71 -17.56 10.72 7.78
CA LYS A 71 -17.47 9.50 8.58
C LYS A 71 -16.75 9.77 9.90
N LYS A 72 -17.20 9.11 10.95
CA LYS A 72 -16.53 9.09 12.25
C LYS A 72 -15.27 8.22 12.17
N PRO A 73 -14.25 8.44 13.02
CA PRO A 73 -13.00 7.68 12.95
C PRO A 73 -13.17 6.16 12.98
N TRP A 74 -14.17 5.65 13.71
CA TRP A 74 -14.46 4.21 13.81
C TRP A 74 -15.26 3.63 12.63
N GLU A 75 -15.80 4.48 11.75
CA GLU A 75 -16.49 4.06 10.52
C GLU A 75 -15.51 3.94 9.34
N VAL A 76 -14.28 4.43 9.50
CA VAL A 76 -13.24 4.40 8.47
C VAL A 76 -12.46 3.09 8.55
N SER A 77 -12.58 2.27 7.50
CA SER A 77 -11.90 0.96 7.40
C SER A 77 -10.46 1.08 6.85
N HIS A 78 -9.69 2.04 7.37
CA HIS A 78 -8.28 2.27 7.02
C HIS A 78 -7.37 1.92 8.19
N LEU A 79 -6.43 1.04 7.94
CA LEU A 79 -5.38 0.63 8.85
C LEU A 79 -4.05 1.25 8.42
N ASP A 80 -3.36 1.91 9.34
CA ASP A 80 -2.09 2.56 9.04
C ASP A 80 -1.00 2.03 9.96
N THR A 81 -0.02 1.34 9.38
CA THR A 81 1.08 0.72 10.14
C THR A 81 1.97 1.74 10.83
N MET A 82 2.07 2.98 10.32
CA MET A 82 2.80 4.04 11.00
C MET A 82 2.05 4.50 12.26
N GLU A 83 0.72 4.61 12.17
CA GLU A 83 -0.11 4.93 13.36
C GLU A 83 -0.09 3.81 14.40
N LEU A 84 -0.06 2.55 13.96
CA LEU A 84 0.09 1.40 14.86
C LEU A 84 1.45 1.42 15.57
N TRP A 85 2.51 1.77 14.84
CA TRP A 85 3.88 1.82 15.39
C TRP A 85 4.09 2.99 16.36
N ARG A 86 3.49 4.15 16.10
CA ARG A 86 3.87 5.37 16.84
C ARG A 86 3.48 5.34 18.31
N PHE A 87 2.55 4.49 18.76
CA PHE A 87 2.07 4.42 20.16
C PHE A 87 1.74 5.80 20.80
N GLY A 88 1.27 6.76 19.99
CA GLY A 88 0.99 8.13 20.41
C GLY A 88 2.10 9.17 20.18
N ASP A 89 3.26 8.77 19.64
CA ASP A 89 4.33 9.70 19.25
C ASP A 89 4.07 10.34 17.87
N TYR A 90 3.52 11.55 17.88
CA TYR A 90 3.22 12.29 16.65
C TYR A 90 4.42 13.04 16.05
N LYS A 91 5.60 13.00 16.67
CA LYS A 91 6.74 13.85 16.27
C LYS A 91 7.69 13.19 15.29
N HIS A 92 7.74 11.86 15.27
CA HIS A 92 8.76 11.13 14.53
C HIS A 92 8.15 10.26 13.44
N TYR A 93 8.45 10.59 12.20
CA TYR A 93 8.20 9.71 11.07
C TYR A 93 9.21 8.56 11.09
N THR A 94 8.72 7.32 11.09
CA THR A 94 9.58 6.13 11.06
C THR A 94 9.40 5.45 9.72
N SER A 95 10.48 5.31 8.94
CA SER A 95 10.39 4.70 7.61
C SER A 95 10.12 3.19 7.65
N ILE A 96 9.43 2.68 6.62
CA ILE A 96 9.23 1.25 6.39
C ILE A 96 10.57 0.49 6.45
N LYS A 97 11.61 1.03 5.81
CA LYS A 97 12.95 0.42 5.75
C LYS A 97 13.57 0.25 7.14
N LEU A 98 13.44 1.25 8.01
CA LEU A 98 13.95 1.16 9.39
C LEU A 98 13.18 0.10 10.17
N LEU A 99 11.85 0.10 10.07
CA LEU A 99 11.01 -0.90 10.73
C LEU A 99 11.33 -2.31 10.25
N ALA A 100 11.47 -2.51 8.95
CA ALA A 100 11.81 -3.81 8.39
C ALA A 100 13.15 -4.33 8.92
N ALA A 101 14.16 -3.46 9.03
CA ALA A 101 15.44 -3.80 9.63
C ALA A 101 15.31 -4.19 11.12
N LEU A 102 14.52 -3.44 11.91
CA LEU A 102 14.27 -3.73 13.33
C LEU A 102 13.58 -5.08 13.54
N PHE A 103 12.63 -5.44 12.67
CA PHE A 103 11.88 -6.69 12.75
C PHE A 103 12.53 -7.86 12.01
N GLY A 104 13.74 -7.69 11.48
CA GLY A 104 14.45 -8.72 10.71
C GLY A 104 13.63 -9.20 9.51
N ILE A 105 12.83 -8.32 8.90
CA ILE A 105 12.09 -8.62 7.68
C ILE A 105 13.09 -8.47 6.53
N PRO A 106 13.26 -9.50 5.68
CA PRO A 106 14.14 -9.40 4.54
C PRO A 106 13.61 -8.33 3.61
N THR A 107 14.28 -7.19 3.57
CA THR A 107 14.14 -6.24 2.48
C THR A 107 15.15 -6.65 1.42
N PRO A 108 14.73 -6.86 0.18
CA PRO A 108 15.67 -6.91 -0.92
C PRO A 108 16.55 -5.66 -0.83
N LYS A 109 17.86 -5.78 -1.10
CA LYS A 109 18.67 -4.57 -1.32
C LYS A 109 18.08 -3.90 -2.56
N ASP A 110 17.23 -2.90 -2.35
CA ASP A 110 16.61 -2.19 -3.45
C ASP A 110 17.67 -1.39 -4.19
N ASP A 111 17.62 -1.51 -5.50
CA ASP A 111 18.48 -0.83 -6.45
C ASP A 111 18.01 0.62 -6.70
N ILE A 112 16.82 0.99 -6.20
CA ILE A 112 16.27 2.36 -6.21
C ILE A 112 15.60 2.70 -4.87
N ASP A 113 15.42 4.00 -4.62
CA ASP A 113 14.61 4.54 -3.53
C ASP A 113 13.57 5.55 -4.06
N GLY A 114 12.67 6.02 -3.18
CA GLY A 114 11.60 6.94 -3.55
C GLY A 114 12.05 8.23 -4.27
N SER A 115 13.26 8.73 -4.00
CA SER A 115 13.80 9.91 -4.69
C SER A 115 14.21 9.63 -6.15
N GLN A 116 14.44 8.36 -6.49
CA GLN A 116 14.90 7.93 -7.80
C GLN A 116 13.75 7.60 -8.75
N VAL A 117 12.54 7.35 -8.24
CA VAL A 117 11.35 6.96 -9.03
C VAL A 117 11.10 7.90 -10.21
N ALA A 118 11.24 9.21 -10.03
CA ALA A 118 11.06 10.18 -11.11
C ALA A 118 12.13 10.03 -12.21
N SER A 119 13.39 9.79 -11.84
CA SER A 119 14.47 9.57 -12.82
C SER A 119 14.21 8.30 -13.62
N VAL A 120 13.84 7.22 -12.94
CA VAL A 120 13.55 5.92 -13.57
C VAL A 120 12.37 6.05 -14.55
N TYR A 121 11.29 6.72 -14.13
CA TYR A 121 10.11 6.90 -14.98
C TYR A 121 10.39 7.80 -16.19
N TYR A 122 10.99 8.98 -15.99
CA TYR A 122 11.11 9.96 -17.06
C TYR A 122 12.31 9.74 -17.98
N LYS A 123 13.45 9.28 -17.44
CA LYS A 123 14.71 9.14 -18.18
C LYS A 123 14.97 7.71 -18.62
N GLU A 124 14.90 6.76 -17.69
CA GLU A 124 15.21 5.36 -17.98
C GLU A 124 14.05 4.64 -18.68
N LYS A 125 12.83 5.17 -18.54
CA LYS A 125 11.59 4.59 -19.09
C LYS A 125 11.33 3.17 -18.61
N ASP A 126 11.75 2.86 -17.38
CA ASP A 126 11.66 1.53 -16.79
C ASP A 126 10.54 1.46 -15.75
N LEU A 127 9.31 1.28 -16.25
CA LEU A 127 8.14 1.11 -15.40
C LEU A 127 8.12 -0.21 -14.64
N GLU A 128 8.72 -1.26 -15.19
CA GLU A 128 8.75 -2.58 -14.56
C GLU A 128 9.59 -2.54 -13.28
N ARG A 129 10.72 -1.82 -13.31
CA ARG A 129 11.56 -1.57 -12.13
C ARG A 129 10.81 -0.85 -11.02
N ILE A 130 10.03 0.18 -11.35
CA ILE A 130 9.20 0.91 -10.38
C ILE A 130 8.12 0.01 -9.79
N LYS A 131 7.44 -0.78 -10.64
CA LYS A 131 6.43 -1.75 -10.22
C LYS A 131 7.01 -2.74 -9.21
N ILE A 132 8.16 -3.37 -9.52
CA ILE A 132 8.82 -4.33 -8.62
C ILE A 132 9.16 -3.68 -7.27
N TYR A 133 9.67 -2.45 -7.30
CA TYR A 133 9.93 -1.67 -6.09
C TYR A 133 8.66 -1.49 -5.23
N CYS A 134 7.55 -1.02 -5.82
CA CYS A 134 6.29 -0.85 -5.11
C CYS A 134 5.69 -2.18 -4.59
N GLN A 135 5.86 -3.29 -5.33
CA GLN A 135 5.40 -4.62 -4.89
C GLN A 135 6.12 -5.07 -3.62
N LYS A 136 7.44 -4.85 -3.55
CA LYS A 136 8.25 -5.18 -2.37
C LYS A 136 7.87 -4.32 -1.16
N ASP A 137 7.66 -3.02 -1.36
CA ASP A 137 7.19 -2.12 -0.29
C ASP A 137 5.82 -2.59 0.25
N THR A 138 4.90 -2.94 -0.65
CA THR A 138 3.57 -3.47 -0.30
C THR A 138 3.66 -4.78 0.50
N LEU A 139 4.52 -5.71 0.08
CA LEU A 139 4.78 -6.94 0.82
C LEU A 139 5.38 -6.64 2.20
N THR A 140 6.32 -5.70 2.30
CA THR A 140 6.97 -5.32 3.55
C THR A 140 5.96 -4.75 4.55
N VAL A 141 4.99 -3.94 4.10
CA VAL A 141 3.90 -3.44 4.95
C VAL A 141 3.05 -4.59 5.50
N ALA A 142 2.72 -5.59 4.67
CA ALA A 142 1.97 -6.76 5.12
C ALA A 142 2.76 -7.59 6.15
N GLN A 143 4.06 -7.82 5.91
CA GLN A 143 4.95 -8.51 6.83
C GLN A 143 5.11 -7.76 8.16
N LEU A 144 5.23 -6.42 8.12
CA LEU A 144 5.25 -5.58 9.32
C LEU A 144 3.97 -5.73 10.14
N LEU A 145 2.82 -5.71 9.48
CA LEU A 145 1.54 -5.90 10.17
C LEU A 145 1.45 -7.26 10.87
N LEU A 146 1.99 -8.33 10.27
CA LEU A 146 2.08 -9.64 10.92
C LEU A 146 2.99 -9.61 12.14
N ARG A 147 4.15 -8.96 12.04
CA ARG A 147 5.07 -8.78 13.18
C ARG A 147 4.43 -8.00 14.32
N TYR A 148 3.64 -6.96 14.04
CA TYR A 148 2.90 -6.22 15.06
C TYR A 148 1.87 -7.09 15.79
N LYS A 149 1.34 -8.12 15.11
CA LYS A 149 0.43 -9.10 15.68
C LYS A 149 1.14 -10.26 16.40
N GLY A 150 2.47 -10.27 16.43
CA GLY A 150 3.26 -11.38 16.98
C GLY A 150 3.22 -12.63 16.11
N GLU A 151 2.93 -12.50 14.82
CA GLU A 151 2.78 -13.60 13.87
C GLU A 151 4.05 -13.78 13.03
N GLU A 152 4.22 -15.00 12.48
CA GLU A 152 5.28 -15.30 11.52
C GLU A 152 5.05 -14.63 10.17
N LEU A 153 6.14 -14.47 9.42
CA LEU A 153 6.13 -13.93 8.07
C LEU A 153 5.41 -14.87 7.10
N ILE A 154 4.76 -14.31 6.09
CA ILE A 154 4.33 -15.08 4.92
C ILE A 154 5.57 -15.62 4.22
N LYS A 155 5.58 -16.93 3.96
CA LYS A 155 6.65 -17.61 3.23
C LYS A 155 6.58 -17.29 1.75
N GLU A 156 7.71 -17.33 1.06
CA GLU A 156 7.82 -16.96 -0.36
C GLU A 156 6.91 -17.82 -1.26
N GLU A 157 6.77 -19.12 -0.95
CA GLU A 157 5.89 -20.03 -1.70
C GLU A 157 4.39 -19.66 -1.62
N ASN A 158 4.00 -18.85 -0.64
CA ASN A 158 2.63 -18.41 -0.41
C ASN A 158 2.37 -16.98 -0.92
N ILE A 159 3.33 -16.39 -1.66
CA ILE A 159 3.22 -15.09 -2.31
C ILE A 159 2.90 -15.30 -3.79
N GLU A 160 1.76 -14.77 -4.24
CA GLU A 160 1.30 -14.87 -5.62
C GLU A 160 1.32 -13.49 -6.28
N PHE A 161 1.98 -13.37 -7.44
CA PHE A 161 1.94 -12.16 -8.28
C PHE A 161 0.92 -12.36 -9.39
N ALA A 162 -0.07 -11.47 -9.46
CA ALA A 162 -1.23 -11.54 -10.34
C ALA A 162 -1.38 -10.32 -11.25
#